data_AF-A0A9P1BN08-F1
#
_entry.id   AF-A0A9P1BN08-F1
#
_cell.length_a   1.000
_cell.length_b   1.000
_cell.length_c   1.000
_cell.angle_alpha   90.00
_cell.angle_beta   90.00
_cell.angle_gamma   90.00
#
_symmetry.space_group_name_H-M   'P 1'
#
loop_
_entity.id
_entity.type
_entity.pdbx_description
1 polymer ?
#
loop_
_entity_poly.entity_id
_entity_poly.type
_entity_poly.pdbx_seq_one_letter_code
_entity_poly.pdbx_strand_id
1 'polypeptide(L)'
;MYFPMRPMRPVLQPVAPVKVTARMEIDGEIHEVRYGPGEDFESPSDFFPPCKATLRLPCQAMLNLVQSSGLLEELPLDATKTLHVALPFCGSMQELLVLTDFFSRQVLGHRVNKIAILGSDLYDWNLKGGYWKQKELHIRRRQPGIDVRFCQLDLATFQHPPASLMFAIHPECTVQVDLWRKILSNIISACVGLCVVVTFSEDEAKVVSGVGQALHRRCQVHQNPYYQNSTNSSAGSAGSAGPAGAPLPPFMKFIVLLSTQTPPGG
;
A
#
# COMPACT_ATOMS: atom_id res chain seq x y z
N MET A 1 1.07 -66.96 22.85
CA MET A 1 0.48 -65.65 22.43
C MET A 1 0.94 -65.38 21.01
N TYR A 2 0.01 -65.36 20.06
CA TYR A 2 0.28 -65.03 18.65
C TYR A 2 0.05 -63.52 18.47
N PHE A 3 1.08 -62.77 18.05
CA PHE A 3 0.91 -61.39 17.63
C PHE A 3 0.58 -61.36 16.14
N PRO A 4 -0.60 -60.86 15.73
CA PRO A 4 -0.92 -60.72 14.31
C PRO A 4 0.02 -59.67 13.71
N MET A 5 0.79 -60.06 12.69
CA MET A 5 1.61 -59.12 11.93
C MET A 5 0.70 -58.12 11.22
N ARG A 6 0.93 -56.83 11.47
CA ARG A 6 0.21 -55.76 10.77
C ARG A 6 0.59 -55.80 9.29
N PRO A 7 -0.38 -55.72 8.36
CA PRO A 7 -0.08 -55.64 6.94
C PRO A 7 0.79 -54.40 6.67
N MET A 8 1.90 -54.59 5.96
CA MET A 8 2.76 -53.49 5.54
C MET A 8 1.94 -52.57 4.63
N ARG A 9 1.87 -51.29 4.98
CA ARG A 9 1.27 -50.29 4.11
C ARG A 9 2.16 -50.15 2.86
N PRO A 10 1.57 -50.10 1.65
CA PRO A 10 2.34 -49.87 0.44
C PRO A 10 3.11 -48.55 0.56
N VAL A 11 4.40 -48.60 0.22
CA VAL A 11 5.23 -47.40 0.11
C VAL A 11 4.71 -46.62 -1.09
N LEU A 12 4.02 -45.51 -0.83
CA LEU A 12 3.61 -44.58 -1.88
C LEU A 12 4.87 -44.05 -2.55
N GLN A 13 5.02 -44.31 -3.85
CA GLN A 13 6.09 -43.70 -4.63
C GLN A 13 5.90 -42.17 -4.62
N PRO A 14 6.96 -41.39 -4.36
CA PRO A 14 6.87 -39.94 -4.41
C PRO A 14 6.46 -39.51 -5.81
N VAL A 15 5.31 -38.84 -5.92
CA VAL A 15 4.84 -38.26 -7.18
C VAL A 15 5.82 -37.16 -7.56
N ALA A 16 6.42 -37.28 -8.75
CA ALA A 16 7.31 -36.26 -9.28
C ALA A 16 6.57 -34.92 -9.30
N PRO A 17 7.19 -33.85 -8.80
CA PRO A 17 6.48 -32.60 -8.67
C PRO A 17 6.13 -32.01 -10.05
N VAL A 18 4.86 -31.68 -10.24
CA VAL A 18 4.34 -31.17 -11.51
C VAL A 18 4.53 -29.65 -11.57
N LYS A 19 5.13 -29.17 -12.67
CA LYS A 19 5.15 -27.74 -13.01
C LYS A 19 3.83 -27.34 -13.68
N VAL A 20 3.21 -26.26 -13.22
CA VAL A 20 1.94 -25.73 -13.77
C VAL A 20 2.18 -24.29 -14.24
N THR A 21 1.67 -23.91 -15.41
CA THR A 21 1.71 -22.52 -15.88
C THR A 21 0.29 -22.00 -16.03
N ALA A 22 -0.02 -20.88 -15.38
CA ALA A 22 -1.24 -20.11 -15.58
C ALA A 22 -0.94 -18.88 -16.45
N ARG A 23 -1.87 -18.49 -17.32
CA ARG A 23 -1.75 -17.29 -18.16
C ARG A 23 -2.92 -16.36 -17.83
N MET A 24 -2.63 -15.09 -17.60
CA MET A 24 -3.64 -14.05 -17.34
C MET A 24 -3.40 -12.86 -18.28
N GLU A 25 -4.48 -12.24 -18.78
CA GLU A 25 -4.40 -11.02 -19.58
C GLU A 25 -4.88 -9.83 -18.74
N ILE A 26 -4.03 -8.82 -18.57
CA ILE A 26 -4.31 -7.63 -17.76
C ILE A 26 -3.90 -6.40 -18.54
N ASP A 27 -4.84 -5.46 -18.73
CA ASP A 27 -4.63 -4.24 -19.53
C ASP A 27 -4.10 -4.53 -20.96
N GLY A 28 -4.44 -5.70 -21.53
CA GLY A 28 -3.99 -6.16 -22.85
C GLY A 28 -2.60 -6.82 -22.87
N GLU A 29 -1.94 -6.94 -21.71
CA GLU A 29 -0.66 -7.63 -21.56
C GLU A 29 -0.87 -9.06 -21.01
N ILE A 30 -0.20 -10.05 -21.61
CA ILE A 30 -0.23 -11.45 -21.14
C ILE A 30 0.85 -11.63 -20.08
N HIS A 31 0.43 -11.98 -18.86
CA HIS A 31 1.31 -12.39 -17.77
C HIS A 31 1.25 -13.90 -17.58
N GLU A 32 2.40 -14.55 -17.54
CA GLU A 32 2.52 -15.98 -17.25
C GLU A 32 3.02 -16.19 -15.82
N VAL A 33 2.29 -17.03 -15.09
CA VAL A 33 2.54 -17.41 -13.71
C VAL A 33 2.95 -18.88 -13.69
N ARG A 34 4.11 -19.20 -13.10
CA ARG A 34 4.65 -20.57 -13.05
C ARG A 34 4.65 -21.09 -11.62
N TYR A 35 4.10 -22.28 -11.42
CA TYR A 35 4.06 -23.01 -10.15
C TYR A 35 4.89 -24.29 -10.24
N GLY A 36 5.61 -24.64 -9.18
CA GLY A 36 6.26 -25.94 -9.02
C GLY A 36 7.59 -25.86 -8.26
N PRO A 37 8.13 -26.98 -7.75
CA PRO A 37 9.44 -27.05 -7.10
C PRO A 37 10.58 -26.64 -8.03
N GLY A 38 11.46 -25.77 -7.52
CA GLY A 38 12.60 -25.25 -8.28
C GLY A 38 12.25 -24.12 -9.27
N GLU A 39 10.96 -23.82 -9.48
CA GLU A 39 10.57 -22.50 -9.98
C GLU A 39 10.61 -21.52 -8.80
N ASP A 40 11.08 -20.30 -9.04
CA ASP A 40 10.84 -19.21 -8.10
C ASP A 40 9.33 -19.05 -8.01
N PHE A 41 8.72 -19.59 -6.95
CA PHE A 41 7.30 -19.50 -6.61
C PHE A 41 6.88 -18.02 -6.31
N GLU A 42 7.60 -17.06 -6.88
CA GLU A 42 7.71 -15.66 -6.47
C GLU A 42 7.88 -14.72 -7.67
N SER A 43 7.22 -15.03 -8.79
CA SER A 43 6.97 -13.95 -9.74
C SER A 43 5.99 -12.98 -9.04
N PRO A 44 6.19 -11.64 -9.12
CA PRO A 44 5.26 -10.70 -8.51
C PRO A 44 3.79 -10.99 -8.84
N SER A 45 3.52 -11.47 -10.05
CA SER A 45 2.20 -11.89 -10.53
C SER A 45 1.50 -12.99 -9.72
N ASP A 46 2.22 -13.73 -8.87
CA ASP A 46 1.67 -14.84 -8.08
C ASP A 46 0.95 -14.35 -6.80
N PHE A 47 1.32 -13.16 -6.29
CA PHE A 47 0.80 -12.60 -5.02
C PHE A 47 0.40 -11.13 -5.11
N PHE A 48 0.93 -10.44 -6.11
CA PHE A 48 0.49 -9.12 -6.51
C PHE A 48 -0.33 -9.33 -7.79
N PRO A 49 -1.68 -9.24 -7.75
CA PRO A 49 -2.36 -8.90 -8.98
C PRO A 49 -1.66 -7.65 -9.53
N PRO A 50 -1.25 -7.64 -10.81
CA PRO A 50 -0.60 -6.48 -11.41
C PRO A 50 -1.30 -5.20 -11.00
N CYS A 51 -0.54 -4.27 -10.42
CA CYS A 51 -1.09 -2.99 -10.02
C CYS A 51 -1.55 -2.27 -11.30
N LYS A 52 -2.87 -2.31 -11.52
CA LYS A 52 -3.51 -1.78 -12.73
C LYS A 52 -3.03 -0.37 -12.99
N ALA A 53 -2.92 0.02 -14.26
CA ALA A 53 -2.46 1.36 -14.61
C ALA A 53 -3.29 2.47 -13.91
N THR A 54 -4.58 2.20 -13.68
CA THR A 54 -5.52 3.09 -12.98
C THR A 54 -5.21 3.32 -11.49
N LEU A 55 -4.43 2.46 -10.84
CA LEU A 55 -3.93 2.64 -9.47
C LEU A 55 -2.46 3.06 -9.47
N ARG A 56 -1.65 2.42 -10.31
CA ARG A 56 -0.21 2.65 -10.39
C ARG A 56 0.15 4.07 -10.78
N LEU A 57 -0.47 4.63 -11.83
CA LEU A 57 -0.10 5.95 -12.34
C LEU A 57 -0.49 7.09 -11.37
N PRO A 58 -1.70 7.11 -10.77
CA PRO A 58 -2.01 8.06 -9.71
C PRO A 58 -1.08 7.93 -8.49
N CYS A 59 -0.72 6.70 -8.10
CA CYS A 59 0.21 6.46 -6.98
C CYS A 59 1.61 7.03 -7.28
N GLN A 60 2.14 6.81 -8.49
CA GLN A 60 3.42 7.38 -8.92
C GLN A 60 3.39 8.92 -8.93
N ALA A 61 2.31 9.53 -9.43
CA ALA A 61 2.16 10.98 -9.42
C ALA A 61 2.08 11.55 -8.00
N MET A 62 1.40 10.86 -7.08
CA MET A 62 1.40 11.21 -5.65
C MET A 62 2.82 11.15 -5.06
N LEU A 63 3.58 10.10 -5.33
CA LEU A 63 4.95 9.97 -4.80
C LEU A 63 5.89 11.04 -5.34
N ASN A 64 5.76 11.38 -6.62
CA ASN A 64 6.51 12.49 -7.21
C ASN A 64 6.16 13.83 -6.57
N LEU A 65 4.88 14.08 -6.28
CA LEU A 65 4.45 15.28 -5.55
C LEU A 65 5.09 15.32 -4.16
N VAL A 66 4.99 14.22 -3.40
CA VAL A 66 5.59 14.11 -2.06
C VAL A 66 7.10 14.34 -2.11
N GLN A 67 7.81 13.75 -3.07
CA GLN A 67 9.23 13.99 -3.28
C GLN A 67 9.53 15.47 -3.56
N SER A 68 8.82 16.08 -4.51
CA SER A 68 9.05 17.48 -4.90
C SER A 68 8.71 18.50 -3.81
N SER A 69 7.96 18.10 -2.77
CA SER A 69 7.60 18.97 -1.65
C SER A 69 8.77 19.29 -0.72
N GLY A 70 9.86 18.52 -0.76
CA GLY A 70 11.01 18.66 0.15
C GLY A 70 10.73 18.20 1.59
N LEU A 71 9.56 17.60 1.85
CA LEU A 71 9.15 17.18 3.20
C LEU A 71 9.76 15.82 3.61
N LEU A 72 10.31 15.05 2.66
CA LEU A 72 10.90 13.74 2.95
C LEU A 72 12.27 13.89 3.65
N GLU A 73 12.97 14.96 3.35
CA GLU A 73 14.28 15.28 3.89
C GLU A 73 14.21 15.59 5.39
N GLU A 74 13.09 16.13 5.87
CA GLU A 74 12.90 16.54 7.25
C GLU A 74 12.37 15.42 8.17
N LEU A 75 12.13 14.22 7.62
CA LEU A 75 11.51 13.13 8.38
C LEU A 75 12.39 12.67 9.54
N PRO A 76 11.81 12.48 10.74
CA PRO A 76 12.56 11.97 11.88
C PRO A 76 12.99 10.52 11.60
N LEU A 77 14.22 10.20 11.96
CA LEU A 77 14.76 8.84 11.89
C LEU A 77 15.07 8.36 13.30
N ASP A 78 15.04 7.05 13.52
CA ASP A 78 15.49 6.51 14.80
C ASP A 78 17.02 6.54 14.95
N ALA A 79 17.52 6.08 16.10
CA ALA A 79 18.95 6.04 16.41
C ALA A 79 19.77 5.22 15.40
N THR A 80 19.15 4.26 14.72
CA THR A 80 19.78 3.38 13.71
C THR A 80 19.67 3.94 12.29
N LYS A 81 19.14 5.16 12.14
CA LYS A 81 18.78 5.76 10.84
C LYS A 81 17.73 4.95 10.08
N THR A 82 16.80 4.32 10.80
CA THR A 82 15.64 3.67 10.21
C THR A 82 14.50 4.68 10.05
N LEU A 83 13.93 4.74 8.85
CA LEU A 83 12.68 5.44 8.59
C LEU A 83 11.51 4.50 8.86
N HIS A 84 10.64 4.88 9.80
CA HIS A 84 9.42 4.12 10.12
C HIS A 84 8.26 4.64 9.28
N VAL A 85 7.65 3.75 8.49
CA VAL A 85 6.56 4.04 7.56
C VAL A 85 5.31 3.27 7.97
N ALA A 86 4.17 3.96 8.05
CA ALA A 86 2.87 3.36 8.31
C ALA A 86 1.98 3.34 7.06
N LEU A 87 1.27 2.23 6.83
CA LEU A 87 0.28 2.07 5.76
C LEU A 87 -1.06 1.60 6.37
N PRO A 88 -1.86 2.49 6.99
CA PRO A 88 -3.19 2.12 7.48
C PRO A 88 -4.16 1.88 6.31
N PHE A 89 -5.20 1.08 6.55
CA PHE A 89 -6.21 0.66 5.57
C PHE A 89 -5.57 -0.04 4.36
N CYS A 90 -4.50 -0.80 4.60
CA CYS A 90 -3.70 -1.30 3.51
C CYS A 90 -4.42 -2.34 2.64
N GLY A 91 -5.54 -2.91 3.09
CA GLY A 91 -6.28 -3.86 2.28
C GLY A 91 -5.40 -5.02 1.82
N SER A 92 -5.53 -5.37 0.54
CA SER A 92 -4.57 -6.24 -0.14
C SER A 92 -3.27 -5.52 -0.53
N MET A 93 -3.21 -4.18 -0.55
CA MET A 93 -2.06 -3.33 -0.92
C MET A 93 -1.45 -3.68 -2.29
N GLN A 94 -2.10 -3.24 -3.36
CA GLN A 94 -1.63 -3.48 -4.74
C GLN A 94 -0.44 -2.58 -5.11
N GLU A 95 -0.39 -1.39 -4.52
CA GLU A 95 0.59 -0.33 -4.75
C GLU A 95 1.91 -0.56 -4.02
N LEU A 96 2.03 -1.63 -3.24
CA LEU A 96 3.21 -1.91 -2.41
C LEU A 96 4.51 -1.89 -3.24
N LEU A 97 4.52 -2.51 -4.42
CA LEU A 97 5.70 -2.56 -5.28
C LEU A 97 6.09 -1.17 -5.82
N VAL A 98 5.10 -0.31 -6.09
CA VAL A 98 5.33 1.07 -6.52
C VAL A 98 5.98 1.87 -5.39
N LEU A 99 5.42 1.73 -4.18
CA LEU A 99 5.94 2.40 -2.99
C LEU A 99 7.36 1.95 -2.63
N THR A 100 7.61 0.63 -2.62
CA THR A 100 8.92 0.14 -2.20
C THR A 100 10.00 0.36 -3.25
N ASP A 101 9.68 0.35 -4.55
CA ASP A 101 10.60 0.81 -5.60
C ASP A 101 10.95 2.29 -5.45
N PHE A 102 9.96 3.15 -5.18
CA PHE A 102 10.19 4.56 -4.87
C PHE A 102 11.12 4.73 -3.67
N PHE A 103 10.84 4.05 -2.55
CA PHE A 103 11.67 4.12 -1.35
C PHE A 103 13.10 3.62 -1.60
N SER A 104 13.25 2.53 -2.33
CA SER A 104 14.55 1.95 -2.66
C SER A 104 15.42 2.92 -3.45
N ARG A 105 14.83 3.64 -4.41
CA ARG A 105 15.56 4.55 -5.31
C ARG A 105 15.77 5.95 -4.74
N GLN A 106 14.77 6.49 -4.05
CA GLN A 106 14.71 7.91 -3.71
C GLN A 106 15.03 8.19 -2.23
N VAL A 107 14.90 7.19 -1.35
CA VAL A 107 14.98 7.40 0.10
C VAL A 107 16.15 6.65 0.74
N LEU A 108 16.37 5.38 0.37
CA LEU A 108 17.50 4.60 0.89
C LEU A 108 18.85 5.18 0.45
N GLY A 109 19.85 5.07 1.33
CA GLY A 109 21.27 5.34 1.02
C GLY A 109 21.77 6.74 1.32
N HIS A 110 20.90 7.76 1.35
CA HIS A 110 21.30 9.12 1.75
C HIS A 110 21.49 9.21 3.27
N ARG A 111 20.39 9.39 3.98
CA ARG A 111 20.35 9.51 5.44
C ARG A 111 19.65 8.35 6.11
N VAL A 112 19.05 7.47 5.31
CA VAL A 112 18.23 6.35 5.74
C VAL A 112 18.98 5.06 5.43
N ASN A 113 19.32 4.32 6.47
CA ASN A 113 20.00 3.02 6.35
C ASN A 113 19.00 1.89 6.08
N LYS A 114 17.79 2.03 6.64
CA LYS A 114 16.75 1.01 6.58
C LYS A 114 15.37 1.66 6.57
N ILE A 115 14.40 1.00 5.95
CA ILE A 115 13.00 1.39 6.00
C ILE A 115 12.22 0.25 6.65
N ALA A 116 11.41 0.58 7.65
CA ALA A 116 10.51 -0.35 8.31
C ALA A 116 9.07 0.06 7.99
N ILE A 117 8.35 -0.76 7.22
CA ILE A 117 6.98 -0.52 6.80
C ILE A 117 6.05 -1.40 7.63
N LEU A 118 5.09 -0.80 8.32
CA LEU A 118 3.99 -1.50 8.97
C LEU A 118 2.67 -1.15 8.27
N GLY A 119 2.12 -2.11 7.54
CA GLY A 119 0.76 -2.04 7.02
C GLY A 119 -0.24 -2.57 8.02
N SER A 120 -1.40 -1.94 8.11
CA SER A 120 -2.48 -2.41 8.97
C SER A 120 -3.86 -2.24 8.35
N ASP A 121 -4.77 -3.16 8.70
CA ASP A 121 -6.15 -3.15 8.25
C ASP A 121 -7.06 -3.76 9.32
N LEU A 122 -8.37 -3.49 9.25
CA LEU A 122 -9.36 -4.07 10.16
C LEU A 122 -9.46 -5.59 9.98
N TYR A 123 -9.19 -6.09 8.78
CA TYR A 123 -9.24 -7.51 8.45
C TYR A 123 -7.85 -8.11 8.25
N ASP A 124 -7.70 -9.40 8.57
CA ASP A 124 -6.53 -10.16 8.14
C ASP A 124 -6.65 -10.52 6.65
N TRP A 125 -5.93 -9.79 5.80
CA TRP A 125 -5.95 -10.05 4.36
C TRP A 125 -5.12 -11.25 3.95
N ASN A 126 -4.30 -11.85 4.82
CA ASN A 126 -3.71 -13.14 4.51
C ASN A 126 -4.81 -14.21 4.37
N LEU A 127 -5.86 -14.14 5.18
CA LEU A 127 -7.01 -15.05 5.13
C LEU A 127 -8.01 -14.68 4.01
N LYS A 128 -7.99 -13.43 3.53
CA LYS A 128 -8.87 -12.93 2.46
C LYS A 128 -8.23 -12.90 1.06
N GLY A 129 -7.09 -13.56 0.87
CA GLY A 129 -6.43 -13.63 -0.44
C GLY A 129 -5.67 -12.36 -0.84
N GLY A 130 -5.28 -11.51 0.12
CA GLY A 130 -4.33 -10.41 -0.07
C GLY A 130 -2.86 -10.80 0.06
N TYR A 131 -2.58 -12.05 0.47
CA TYR A 131 -1.25 -12.68 0.48
C TYR A 131 -0.17 -11.89 1.25
N TRP A 132 -0.54 -11.25 2.37
CA TRP A 132 0.37 -10.42 3.16
C TRP A 132 1.71 -11.10 3.46
N LYS A 133 1.72 -12.36 3.89
CA LYS A 133 2.98 -13.05 4.26
C LYS A 133 3.91 -13.25 3.07
N GLN A 134 3.36 -13.54 1.90
CA GLN A 134 4.14 -13.69 0.67
C GLN A 134 4.70 -12.34 0.22
N LYS A 135 3.93 -11.25 0.37
CA LYS A 135 4.41 -9.90 0.09
C LYS A 135 5.56 -9.49 1.01
N GLU A 136 5.48 -9.77 2.31
CA GLU A 136 6.58 -9.53 3.27
C GLU A 136 7.87 -10.26 2.83
N LEU A 137 7.76 -11.55 2.49
CA LEU A 137 8.90 -12.35 2.05
C LEU A 137 9.48 -11.85 0.73
N HIS A 138 8.63 -11.52 -0.24
CA HIS A 138 9.04 -11.01 -1.54
C HIS A 138 9.86 -9.71 -1.39
N ILE A 139 9.36 -8.73 -0.64
CA ILE A 139 10.08 -7.46 -0.44
C ILE A 139 11.40 -7.70 0.29
N ARG A 140 11.39 -8.52 1.36
CA ARG A 140 12.62 -8.83 2.11
C ARG A 140 13.73 -9.42 1.23
N ARG A 141 13.37 -10.28 0.27
CA ARG A 141 14.33 -10.90 -0.66
C ARG A 141 14.84 -9.93 -1.71
N ARG A 142 13.94 -9.11 -2.28
CA ARG A 142 14.26 -8.21 -3.41
C ARG A 142 14.89 -6.89 -2.97
N GLN A 143 14.59 -6.43 -1.77
CA GLN A 143 14.97 -5.11 -1.27
C GLN A 143 15.42 -5.24 0.20
N PRO A 144 16.63 -5.75 0.48
CA PRO A 144 17.08 -6.08 1.84
C PRO A 144 17.16 -4.87 2.81
N GLY A 145 17.17 -3.65 2.28
CA GLY A 145 17.07 -2.41 3.08
C GLY A 145 15.65 -2.06 3.55
N ILE A 146 14.63 -2.83 3.14
CA ILE A 146 13.22 -2.59 3.44
C ILE A 146 12.63 -3.82 4.15
N ASP A 147 12.16 -3.66 5.39
CA ASP A 147 11.36 -4.69 6.08
C ASP A 147 9.89 -4.28 6.04
N VAL A 148 9.05 -5.16 5.51
CA VAL A 148 7.60 -4.95 5.46
C VAL A 148 6.94 -5.95 6.40
N ARG A 149 5.97 -5.46 7.16
CA ARG A 149 5.10 -6.29 8.00
C ARG A 149 3.66 -5.84 7.85
N PHE A 150 2.74 -6.78 7.97
CA PHE A 150 1.32 -6.51 8.07
C PHE A 150 0.74 -7.03 9.37
N CYS A 151 -0.26 -6.33 9.91
CA CYS A 151 -1.04 -6.78 11.04
C CYS A 151 -2.51 -6.39 10.91
N GLN A 152 -3.37 -7.14 11.61
CA GLN A 152 -4.74 -6.72 11.84
C GLN A 152 -4.74 -5.69 12.98
N LEU A 153 -5.37 -4.53 12.77
CA LEU A 153 -5.49 -3.47 13.76
C LEU A 153 -6.81 -2.73 13.56
N ASP A 154 -7.65 -2.72 14.60
CA ASP A 154 -8.84 -1.88 14.63
C ASP A 154 -8.44 -0.44 14.97
N LEU A 155 -8.28 0.38 13.95
CA LEU A 155 -7.89 1.79 14.06
C LEU A 155 -8.98 2.68 14.66
N ALA A 156 -10.22 2.19 14.81
CA ALA A 156 -11.25 2.90 15.55
C ALA A 156 -11.05 2.76 17.07
N THR A 157 -10.43 1.66 17.51
CA THR A 157 -10.20 1.37 18.93
C THR A 157 -8.79 1.72 19.35
N PHE A 158 -7.80 1.41 18.51
CA PHE A 158 -6.39 1.55 18.82
C PHE A 158 -5.70 2.54 17.91
N GLN A 159 -4.74 3.25 18.47
CA GLN A 159 -3.84 4.10 17.71
C GLN A 159 -2.84 3.24 16.93
N HIS A 160 -2.50 3.65 15.69
CA HIS A 160 -1.39 3.04 14.97
C HIS A 160 -0.08 3.24 15.73
N PRO A 161 0.87 2.29 15.72
CA PRO A 161 2.21 2.55 16.23
C PRO A 161 2.84 3.81 15.61
N PRO A 162 3.63 4.59 16.38
CA PRO A 162 4.23 5.81 15.87
C PRO A 162 5.06 5.58 14.61
N ALA A 163 4.95 6.48 13.63
CA ALA A 163 5.70 6.42 12.38
C ALA A 163 6.13 7.81 11.93
N SER A 164 7.30 7.88 11.30
CA SER A 164 7.85 9.13 10.76
C SER A 164 7.08 9.57 9.51
N LEU A 165 6.69 8.61 8.68
CA LEU A 165 5.95 8.81 7.44
C LEU A 165 4.73 7.91 7.43
N MET A 166 3.60 8.40 6.93
CA MET A 166 2.38 7.62 6.81
C MET A 166 1.71 7.84 5.46
N PHE A 167 1.29 6.75 4.81
CA PHE A 167 0.42 6.81 3.63
C PHE A 167 -0.92 6.14 3.94
N ALA A 168 -1.94 6.96 4.20
CA ALA A 168 -3.31 6.52 4.36
C ALA A 168 -4.03 6.64 3.01
N ILE A 169 -4.07 5.53 2.28
CA ILE A 169 -4.59 5.50 0.91
C ILE A 169 -6.03 5.01 0.96
N HIS A 170 -6.94 5.74 0.29
CA HIS A 170 -8.35 5.38 0.14
C HIS A 170 -9.19 5.34 1.44
N PRO A 171 -9.15 6.35 2.33
CA PRO A 171 -10.09 6.40 3.43
C PRO A 171 -11.48 6.82 2.91
N GLU A 172 -12.50 5.99 3.15
CA GLU A 172 -13.90 6.28 2.79
C GLU A 172 -14.59 7.16 3.86
N CYS A 173 -13.95 8.28 4.19
CA CYS A 173 -14.22 9.04 5.42
C CYS A 173 -15.49 9.91 5.42
N THR A 174 -16.29 9.86 4.35
CA THR A 174 -17.61 10.49 4.28
C THR A 174 -18.75 9.56 4.70
N VAL A 175 -18.49 8.25 4.79
CA VAL A 175 -19.45 7.28 5.35
C VAL A 175 -19.23 7.21 6.85
N GLN A 176 -20.27 7.14 7.69
CA GLN A 176 -20.12 7.05 9.15
C GLN A 176 -19.11 8.07 9.74
N VAL A 177 -19.37 9.36 9.50
CA VAL A 177 -18.44 10.47 9.74
C VAL A 177 -17.75 10.44 11.10
N ASP A 178 -18.48 10.14 12.19
CA ASP A 178 -17.91 10.14 13.54
C ASP A 178 -16.89 9.02 13.76
N LEU A 179 -17.15 7.82 13.22
CA LEU A 179 -16.23 6.69 13.25
C LEU A 179 -14.94 7.05 12.51
N TRP A 180 -15.06 7.62 11.31
CA TRP A 180 -13.89 7.98 10.51
C TRP A 180 -13.11 9.14 11.07
N ARG A 181 -13.75 10.14 11.69
CA ARG A 181 -13.03 11.20 12.42
C ARG A 181 -12.18 10.60 13.54
N LYS A 182 -12.70 9.60 14.27
CA LYS A 182 -11.93 8.89 15.30
C LYS A 182 -10.74 8.14 14.72
N ILE A 183 -10.98 7.35 13.66
CA ILE A 183 -9.95 6.60 12.93
C ILE A 183 -8.85 7.54 12.41
N LEU A 184 -9.23 8.62 11.72
CA LEU A 184 -8.31 9.63 11.18
C LEU A 184 -7.52 10.30 12.31
N SER A 185 -8.17 10.63 13.43
CA SER A 185 -7.49 11.22 14.58
C SER A 185 -6.42 10.29 15.15
N ASN A 186 -6.72 9.00 15.27
CA ASN A 186 -5.77 8.00 15.74
C ASN A 186 -4.54 7.91 14.82
N ILE A 187 -4.72 7.79 13.50
CA ILE A 187 -3.60 7.64 12.57
C ILE A 187 -2.79 8.95 12.43
N ILE A 188 -3.44 10.11 12.34
CA ILE A 188 -2.76 11.40 12.18
C ILE A 188 -1.97 11.72 13.45
N SER A 189 -2.52 11.42 14.64
CA SER A 189 -1.81 11.61 15.90
C SER A 189 -0.60 10.70 16.06
N ALA A 190 -0.61 9.50 15.44
CA ALA A 190 0.51 8.57 15.47
C ALA A 190 1.67 9.00 14.55
N CYS A 191 1.39 9.85 13.56
CA CYS A 191 2.40 10.28 12.60
C CYS A 191 3.24 11.42 13.19
N VAL A 192 4.55 11.20 13.35
CA VAL A 192 5.47 12.17 13.96
C VAL A 192 5.97 13.19 12.94
N GLY A 193 6.13 12.79 11.67
CA GLY A 193 6.59 13.66 10.59
C GLY A 193 5.47 14.00 9.61
N LEU A 194 5.44 13.30 8.47
CA LEU A 194 4.53 13.56 7.35
C LEU A 194 3.45 12.48 7.24
N CYS A 195 2.20 12.88 7.29
CA CYS A 195 1.05 12.05 6.97
C CYS A 195 0.48 12.45 5.62
N VAL A 196 0.54 11.53 4.66
CA VAL A 196 -0.03 11.67 3.31
C VAL A 196 -1.34 10.89 3.30
N VAL A 197 -2.45 11.59 3.08
CA VAL A 197 -3.78 10.98 2.99
C VAL A 197 -4.33 11.19 1.60
N VAL A 198 -4.78 10.12 0.96
CA VAL A 198 -5.16 10.14 -0.45
C VAL A 198 -6.61 9.74 -0.61
N THR A 199 -7.42 10.65 -1.14
CA THR A 199 -8.89 10.60 -1.12
C THR A 199 -9.47 10.65 -2.54
N PHE A 200 -10.73 10.22 -2.68
CA PHE A 200 -11.46 10.16 -3.95
C PHE A 200 -12.19 11.46 -4.28
N SER A 201 -12.62 12.19 -3.26
CA SER A 201 -13.47 13.37 -3.39
C SER A 201 -12.92 14.56 -2.63
N GLU A 202 -13.40 15.74 -3.01
CA GLU A 202 -13.04 16.98 -2.31
C GLU A 202 -13.62 16.99 -0.88
N ASP A 203 -14.77 16.36 -0.68
CA ASP A 203 -15.42 16.28 0.63
C ASP A 203 -14.64 15.40 1.61
N GLU A 204 -14.11 14.27 1.14
CA GLU A 204 -13.16 13.47 1.93
C GLU A 204 -11.90 14.27 2.28
N ALA A 205 -11.33 15.00 1.31
CA ALA A 205 -10.17 15.86 1.56
C ALA A 205 -10.47 16.95 2.60
N LYS A 206 -11.69 17.52 2.61
CA LYS A 206 -12.14 18.47 3.63
C LYS A 206 -12.26 17.82 5.01
N VAL A 207 -12.82 16.61 5.11
CA VAL A 207 -12.90 15.87 6.38
C VAL A 207 -11.50 15.62 6.94
N VAL A 208 -10.58 15.10 6.13
CA VAL A 208 -9.20 14.84 6.51
C VAL A 208 -8.50 16.13 6.96
N SER A 209 -8.65 17.20 6.19
CA SER A 209 -8.07 18.51 6.51
C SER A 209 -8.58 19.06 7.83
N GLY A 210 -9.88 18.95 8.08
CA GLY A 210 -10.51 19.38 9.33
C GLY A 210 -9.98 18.62 10.54
N VAL A 211 -9.83 17.29 10.45
CA VAL A 211 -9.21 16.48 11.50
C VAL A 211 -7.74 16.85 11.71
N GLY A 212 -6.97 17.01 10.63
CA GLY A 212 -5.57 17.43 10.71
C GLY A 212 -5.38 18.79 11.37
N GLN A 213 -6.21 19.78 11.03
CA GLN A 213 -6.20 21.11 11.63
C GLN A 213 -6.58 21.08 13.11
N ALA A 214 -7.59 20.29 13.50
CA ALA A 214 -7.96 20.09 14.90
C ALA A 214 -6.82 19.48 15.74
N LEU A 215 -5.91 18.74 15.09
CA LEU A 215 -4.68 18.21 15.67
C LEU A 215 -3.45 19.11 15.46
N HIS A 216 -3.67 20.38 15.14
CA HIS A 216 -2.63 21.40 14.93
C HIS A 216 -1.58 21.04 13.86
N ARG A 217 -1.96 20.25 12.85
CA ARG A 217 -1.11 19.94 11.71
C ARG A 217 -1.15 21.07 10.69
N ARG A 218 -0.02 21.32 10.03
CA ARG A 218 -0.01 22.09 8.78
C ARG A 218 -0.63 21.22 7.70
N CYS A 219 -1.63 21.74 7.00
CA CYS A 219 -2.38 21.01 5.99
C CYS A 219 -2.21 21.65 4.61
N GLN A 220 -1.87 20.84 3.60
CA GLN A 220 -1.82 21.23 2.20
C GLN A 220 -2.65 20.24 1.38
N VAL A 221 -3.63 20.74 0.62
CA VAL A 221 -4.49 19.92 -0.22
C VAL A 221 -4.11 20.14 -1.67
N HIS A 222 -3.84 19.05 -2.38
CA HIS A 222 -3.47 19.05 -3.78
C HIS A 222 -4.43 18.16 -4.56
N GLN A 223 -4.82 18.59 -5.75
CA GLN A 223 -5.34 17.64 -6.73
C GLN A 223 -4.17 16.83 -7.28
N ASN A 224 -4.34 15.51 -7.44
CA ASN A 224 -3.30 14.63 -7.93
C ASN A 224 -2.89 15.05 -9.35
N PRO A 225 -1.59 15.35 -9.61
CA PRO A 225 -1.11 15.82 -10.91
C PRO A 225 -1.46 14.91 -12.09
N TYR A 226 -1.64 13.60 -11.84
CA TYR A 226 -2.10 12.66 -12.86
C TYR A 226 -3.40 13.11 -13.55
N TYR A 227 -4.33 13.71 -12.80
CA TYR A 227 -5.62 14.18 -13.30
C TYR A 227 -5.61 15.61 -13.85
N GLN A 228 -4.53 16.38 -13.63
CA GLN A 228 -4.42 17.77 -14.11
C GLN A 228 -3.98 17.84 -15.56
N ASN A 229 -3.08 16.94 -15.96
CA ASN A 229 -2.56 16.87 -17.33
C ASN A 229 -3.51 16.14 -18.30
N SER A 230 -4.63 15.61 -17.80
CA SER A 230 -5.68 14.97 -18.58
C SER A 230 -6.67 15.99 -19.16
N THR A 231 -6.19 17.12 -19.69
CA THR A 231 -6.99 18.06 -20.49
C THR A 231 -7.62 17.43 -21.75
N ASN A 232 -7.41 16.14 -21.99
CA ASN A 232 -8.12 15.32 -22.98
C ASN A 232 -9.39 14.62 -22.46
N SER A 233 -9.83 14.84 -21.21
CA SER A 233 -11.02 14.19 -20.64
C SER A 233 -12.37 14.68 -21.19
N SER A 234 -12.37 15.50 -22.25
CA SER A 234 -13.56 15.76 -23.09
C SER A 234 -13.55 14.99 -24.43
N ALA A 235 -12.54 14.16 -24.72
CA ALA A 235 -12.47 13.37 -25.95
C ALA A 235 -11.85 11.98 -25.71
N GLY A 236 -12.66 11.01 -25.27
CA GLY A 236 -12.15 9.65 -25.06
C GLY A 236 -13.13 8.60 -24.58
N SER A 237 -14.44 8.80 -24.76
CA SER A 237 -15.47 7.76 -24.62
C SER A 237 -15.64 6.95 -25.92
N ALA A 238 -14.55 6.45 -26.50
CA ALA A 238 -14.60 5.61 -27.70
C ALA A 238 -13.43 4.63 -27.69
N GLY A 239 -13.67 3.40 -27.24
CA GLY A 239 -12.64 2.36 -27.40
C GLY A 239 -12.70 1.10 -26.55
N SER A 240 -13.79 0.77 -25.86
CA SER A 240 -14.12 -0.64 -25.59
C SER A 240 -15.59 -0.77 -25.19
N ALA A 241 -16.39 -1.35 -26.09
CA ALA A 241 -17.77 -1.72 -25.83
C ALA A 241 -17.80 -2.93 -24.89
N GLY A 242 -17.52 -2.71 -23.61
CA GLY A 242 -17.95 -3.59 -22.53
C GLY A 242 -19.38 -3.25 -22.13
N PRO A 243 -20.24 -4.23 -21.82
CA PRO A 243 -21.61 -3.95 -21.38
C PRO A 243 -21.56 -3.21 -20.03
N ALA A 244 -22.24 -2.06 -19.95
CA ALA A 244 -22.39 -1.19 -18.77
C ALA A 244 -21.11 -0.50 -18.23
N GLY A 245 -20.36 0.15 -19.12
CA GLY A 245 -19.16 0.94 -18.79
C GLY A 245 -19.45 2.36 -18.27
N ALA A 246 -19.80 2.49 -16.99
CA ALA A 246 -19.60 3.77 -16.29
C ALA A 246 -18.09 4.03 -16.16
N PRO A 247 -17.58 5.25 -16.41
CA PRO A 247 -16.19 5.57 -16.15
C PRO A 247 -15.89 5.27 -14.68
N LEU A 248 -14.85 4.46 -14.42
CA LEU A 248 -14.42 4.18 -13.06
C LEU A 248 -14.14 5.51 -12.36
N PRO A 249 -14.63 5.69 -11.12
CA PRO A 249 -14.36 6.91 -10.37
C PRO A 249 -12.84 7.10 -10.24
N PRO A 250 -12.35 8.35 -10.33
CA PRO A 250 -10.92 8.62 -10.23
C PRO A 250 -10.38 8.17 -8.86
N PHE A 251 -9.50 7.18 -8.87
CA PHE A 251 -8.77 6.70 -7.70
C PHE A 251 -7.71 7.73 -7.29
N MET A 252 -7.55 8.01 -5.99
CA MET A 252 -6.48 8.92 -5.51
C MET A 252 -6.53 10.34 -6.10
N LYS A 253 -7.73 10.92 -6.23
CA LYS A 253 -7.92 12.23 -6.87
C LYS A 253 -7.32 13.40 -6.09
N PHE A 254 -7.39 13.37 -4.77
CA PHE A 254 -6.87 14.42 -3.91
C PHE A 254 -5.83 13.87 -2.93
N ILE A 255 -4.79 14.65 -2.70
CA ILE A 255 -3.66 14.33 -1.83
C ILE A 255 -3.62 15.40 -0.74
N VAL A 256 -3.78 14.99 0.50
CA VAL A 256 -3.68 15.86 1.67
C VAL A 256 -2.36 15.57 2.37
N LEU A 257 -1.48 16.57 2.41
CA LEU A 257 -0.20 16.53 3.11
C LEU A 257 -0.39 17.18 4.49
N LEU A 258 -0.19 16.40 5.54
CA LEU A 258 -0.27 16.83 6.93
C LEU A 258 1.12 16.71 7.56
N SER A 259 1.74 17.83 7.93
CA SER A 259 3.02 17.84 8.63
C SER A 259 2.87 18.40 10.04
N THR A 260 3.81 18.09 10.93
CA THR A 260 4.00 18.90 12.14
C THR A 260 4.26 20.34 11.74
N GLN A 261 3.71 21.28 12.51
CA GLN A 261 4.23 22.65 12.48
C GLN A 261 5.57 22.58 13.17
N THR A 262 6.68 22.67 12.44
CA THR A 262 7.92 23.15 13.04
C THR A 262 7.60 24.56 13.51
N PRO A 263 7.60 24.86 14.84
CA PRO A 263 7.48 26.23 15.26
C PRO A 263 8.62 27.00 14.56
N PRO A 264 8.34 28.10 13.85
CA PRO A 264 9.38 28.88 13.23
C PRO A 264 10.31 29.41 14.33
N GLY A 265 11.49 28.80 14.48
CA GLY A 265 12.64 29.29 15.24
C GLY A 265 12.37 29.89 16.62
N GLY A 266 12.06 29.06 17.62
CA GLY A 266 12.21 29.41 19.04
C GLY A 266 13.62 29.14 19.54
#